data_AF-A0A8H6CEQ3-F1
#
_entry.id   AF-A0A8H6CEQ3-F1
#
_cell.length_a   1.000
_cell.length_b   1.000
_cell.length_c   1.000
_cell.angle_alpha   90.00
_cell.angle_beta   90.00
_cell.angle_gamma   90.00
#
_symmetry.space_group_name_H-M   'P 1'
#
loop_
_entity.id
_entity.type
_entity.pdbx_description
1 polymer ?
#
loop_
_entity_poly.entity_id
_entity_poly.type
_entity_poly.pdbx_seq_one_letter_code
_entity_poly.pdbx_strand_id
1 'polypeptide(L)'
;MSDGAPPRLDFTTLPEAKHRGDESHGDSSASESEYQHALEVVFDADNAHRRRSSLVTTEDPNLGGRSESAERRENTACFVHHLLEKQRRSRKSNTNSLQDINEDTKADKAIATNNEPATQSRMLTKRQLADMAYGVRELSKRLGSVRLRLKVKTVFLLTKAHDESLIGYTRDMVEWLLSKERDTPYIVYVEDTLEHNHKFDAKSIISADISREGRLKYWNNELCAQHPLTFDFAIKLGGDGTLLYASWLFQRIVPPVLSFSLGSLGFLTKFDYSGFRETLTSAFKDGVTVSLRLRFEGTVMRSQSKGQHRDLVEELIGEEAENDYTHKPDGSYEILNDIVVDRGPNPTMSSIEIFGDDEHFTTVQADGVCVATPTGSTAYNLAAGGSLCHPENPVILVTAICAHTLNFRPIILPDTVVLRVGVPYDARTSSWASFDGRERYDRNLTTITLEGTLTTDRIELCPGDYVTISASRYPFANVMQQGRRNEDWVSSISEKLNWNSRQKQKSFQEWSNDHDSKS
;
A
#
# COMPACT_ATOMS: atom_id res chain seq x y z
N MET A 1 57.53 38.58 -5.41
CA MET A 1 56.93 37.28 -5.76
C MET A 1 55.96 36.96 -4.63
N SER A 2 54.84 37.69 -4.57
CA SER A 2 53.55 37.44 -5.25
C SER A 2 52.65 36.54 -4.40
N ASP A 3 52.12 37.14 -3.32
CA ASP A 3 50.81 36.82 -2.77
C ASP A 3 49.75 37.51 -3.64
N GLY A 4 48.68 36.79 -3.99
CA GLY A 4 47.60 37.31 -4.82
C GLY A 4 46.27 36.64 -4.49
N ALA A 5 45.52 37.24 -3.58
CA ALA A 5 44.07 37.08 -3.51
C ALA A 5 43.41 37.91 -4.64
N PRO A 6 42.35 37.43 -5.31
CA PRO A 6 41.56 38.28 -6.20
C PRO A 6 40.39 38.97 -5.45
N PRO A 7 39.97 40.17 -5.89
CA PRO A 7 39.05 41.05 -5.18
C PRO A 7 37.56 40.88 -5.56
N ARG A 8 36.70 41.38 -4.67
CA ARG A 8 35.28 41.72 -4.93
C ARG A 8 35.16 42.83 -5.98
N LEU A 9 34.17 42.73 -6.86
CA LEU A 9 33.68 43.84 -7.68
C LEU A 9 32.15 43.93 -7.55
N ASP A 10 31.71 45.13 -7.22
CA ASP A 10 30.34 45.61 -7.15
C ASP A 10 30.25 46.71 -8.21
N PHE A 11 29.33 46.60 -9.18
CA PHE A 11 29.02 47.69 -10.12
C PHE A 11 27.56 47.65 -10.56
N THR A 12 26.84 48.62 -10.02
CA THR A 12 25.71 49.33 -10.61
C THR A 12 25.95 49.71 -12.07
N THR A 13 24.95 49.54 -12.93
CA THR A 13 24.61 50.39 -14.10
C THR A 13 23.38 49.82 -14.82
N LEU A 14 22.20 50.41 -14.58
CA LEU A 14 21.04 50.33 -15.47
C LEU A 14 20.94 51.69 -16.20
N PRO A 15 20.68 51.73 -17.53
CA PRO A 15 20.51 53.00 -18.22
C PRO A 15 19.07 53.52 -18.06
N GLU A 16 18.98 54.81 -17.75
CA GLU A 16 17.79 55.64 -17.79
C GLU A 16 17.26 55.82 -19.22
N ALA A 17 15.93 55.79 -19.38
CA ALA A 17 15.25 56.37 -20.54
C ALA A 17 14.09 57.28 -20.09
N LYS A 18 14.43 58.56 -19.96
CA LYS A 18 13.66 59.80 -20.12
C LYS A 18 12.13 59.78 -19.96
N HIS A 19 11.71 60.49 -18.91
CA HIS A 19 10.45 61.23 -18.81
C HIS A 19 10.28 62.28 -19.92
N ARG A 20 9.09 62.32 -20.53
CA ARG A 20 8.37 63.56 -20.84
C ARG A 20 6.95 63.40 -20.30
N GLY A 21 6.56 64.29 -19.40
CA GLY A 21 5.20 64.38 -18.89
C GLY A 21 4.28 65.12 -19.86
N ASP A 22 3.00 64.82 -19.76
CA ASP A 22 1.96 65.84 -19.84
C ASP A 22 0.79 65.40 -18.95
N GLU A 23 0.35 66.32 -18.09
CA GLU A 23 -0.77 66.16 -17.18
C GLU A 23 -2.08 66.37 -17.93
N SER A 24 -3.08 65.50 -17.71
CA SER A 24 -4.47 65.95 -17.69
C SER A 24 -5.35 64.97 -16.91
N HIS A 25 -6.09 65.53 -15.97
CA HIS A 25 -7.13 64.87 -15.18
C HIS A 25 -8.27 64.37 -16.08
N GLY A 26 -8.74 63.15 -15.81
CA GLY A 26 -9.95 62.58 -16.38
C GLY A 26 -10.43 61.40 -15.55
N ASP A 27 -11.38 61.66 -14.67
CA ASP A 27 -12.12 60.67 -13.89
C ASP A 27 -13.10 59.93 -14.84
N SER A 28 -12.97 58.62 -15.02
CA SER A 28 -14.05 57.80 -15.58
C SER A 28 -13.88 56.31 -15.29
N SER A 29 -14.93 55.76 -14.68
CA SER A 29 -15.17 54.34 -14.40
C SER A 29 -15.33 53.45 -15.64
N ALA A 30 -15.19 52.12 -15.40
CA ALA A 30 -15.50 50.95 -16.26
C ALA A 30 -14.34 50.49 -17.16
N SER A 31 -13.99 49.20 -17.27
CA SER A 31 -14.74 47.96 -17.05
C SER A 31 -13.80 46.77 -16.77
N GLU A 32 -14.15 45.93 -15.79
CA GLU A 32 -13.63 44.57 -15.64
C GLU A 32 -14.12 43.69 -16.79
N SER A 33 -13.33 43.46 -17.85
CA SER A 33 -13.68 42.46 -18.87
C SER A 33 -12.51 41.99 -19.74
N GLU A 34 -11.36 41.66 -19.15
CA GLU A 34 -10.23 41.18 -19.98
C GLU A 34 -9.35 40.12 -19.30
N TYR A 35 -9.94 39.15 -18.59
CA TYR A 35 -9.25 37.91 -18.21
C TYR A 35 -10.22 36.71 -18.16
N GLN A 36 -10.71 36.30 -19.33
CA GLN A 36 -11.35 35.00 -19.52
C GLN A 36 -10.83 34.37 -20.83
N HIS A 37 -9.52 34.13 -20.88
CA HIS A 37 -9.00 33.13 -21.80
C HIS A 37 -9.45 31.75 -21.27
N ALA A 38 -10.45 31.18 -21.91
CA ALA A 38 -10.82 29.78 -21.70
C ALA A 38 -9.60 28.91 -22.02
N LEU A 39 -9.16 28.10 -21.06
CA LEU A 39 -8.14 27.07 -21.29
C LEU A 39 -8.68 26.09 -22.34
N GLU A 40 -8.06 26.06 -23.52
CA GLU A 40 -8.26 24.99 -24.47
C GLU A 40 -7.49 23.76 -23.99
N VAL A 41 -8.23 22.75 -23.53
CA VAL A 41 -7.65 21.45 -23.15
C VAL A 41 -7.63 20.58 -24.41
N VAL A 42 -6.46 20.49 -25.03
CA VAL A 42 -6.23 19.57 -26.15
C VAL A 42 -5.98 18.19 -25.57
N PHE A 43 -6.85 17.23 -25.91
CA PHE A 43 -6.66 15.82 -25.56
C PHE A 43 -5.89 15.14 -26.68
N ASP A 44 -4.65 14.74 -26.42
CA ASP A 44 -3.90 13.88 -27.34
C ASP A 44 -4.53 12.48 -27.37
N ALA A 45 -4.92 12.03 -28.56
CA ALA A 45 -5.57 10.74 -28.78
C ALA A 45 -4.63 9.54 -28.54
N ASP A 46 -3.31 9.79 -28.48
CA ASP A 46 -2.29 8.75 -28.32
C ASP A 46 -2.27 8.10 -26.93
N ASN A 47 -2.94 8.69 -25.93
CA ASN A 47 -3.03 8.14 -24.57
C ASN A 47 -4.08 7.01 -24.39
N ALA A 48 -4.75 6.59 -25.46
CA ALA A 48 -5.71 5.49 -25.44
C ALA A 48 -5.09 4.12 -25.81
N HIS A 49 -3.76 4.01 -25.88
CA HIS A 49 -3.12 2.74 -26.21
C HIS A 49 -3.18 1.74 -25.05
N ARG A 50 -3.81 0.60 -25.31
CA ARG A 50 -3.90 -0.55 -24.40
C ARG A 50 -3.01 -1.65 -24.96
N ARG A 51 -1.81 -1.81 -24.42
CA ARG A 51 -0.85 -2.84 -24.85
C ARG A 51 -1.23 -4.22 -24.32
N ARG A 52 -1.33 -5.21 -25.23
CA ARG A 52 -1.83 -6.57 -24.96
C ARG A 52 -0.81 -7.45 -24.26
N SER A 53 0.47 -7.07 -24.21
CA SER A 53 1.54 -7.83 -23.54
C SER A 53 1.33 -8.04 -22.03
N SER A 54 0.37 -7.32 -21.41
CA SER A 54 -0.04 -7.48 -20.00
C SER A 54 -1.36 -8.26 -19.79
N LEU A 55 -2.09 -8.55 -20.87
CA LEU A 55 -3.38 -9.23 -20.87
C LEU A 55 -3.18 -10.75 -21.05
N VAL A 56 -3.83 -11.55 -20.21
CA VAL A 56 -3.93 -13.00 -20.40
C VAL A 56 -5.39 -13.36 -20.55
N THR A 57 -5.74 -14.03 -21.64
CA THR A 57 -7.09 -14.56 -21.87
C THR A 57 -7.36 -15.71 -20.89
N THR A 58 -8.49 -15.66 -20.17
CA THR A 58 -8.97 -16.76 -19.32
C THR A 58 -9.62 -17.82 -20.19
N GLU A 59 -9.05 -19.02 -20.27
CA GLU A 59 -9.75 -20.20 -20.79
C GLU A 59 -10.62 -20.80 -19.67
N ASP A 60 -11.94 -20.76 -19.82
CA ASP A 60 -12.93 -21.33 -18.88
C ASP A 60 -13.08 -22.86 -19.07
N PRO A 61 -13.11 -23.65 -17.99
CA PRO A 61 -13.73 -24.98 -18.03
C PRO A 61 -15.25 -24.86 -17.79
N ASN A 62 -16.02 -25.35 -18.76
CA ASN A 62 -17.46 -25.59 -18.70
C ASN A 62 -17.92 -26.16 -17.34
N LEU A 63 -19.02 -25.63 -16.78
CA LEU A 63 -20.00 -26.38 -15.97
C LEU A 63 -21.28 -25.55 -15.78
N GLY A 64 -22.40 -26.07 -16.28
CA GLY A 64 -23.74 -25.47 -16.12
C GLY A 64 -24.40 -25.82 -14.78
N GLY A 65 -25.30 -24.96 -14.30
CA GLY A 65 -26.15 -25.23 -13.14
C GLY A 65 -26.92 -23.98 -12.68
N ARG A 66 -28.25 -24.09 -12.58
CA ARG A 66 -29.22 -22.99 -12.37
C ARG A 66 -29.21 -22.36 -10.96
N SER A 67 -29.65 -21.10 -10.97
CA SER A 67 -29.94 -20.09 -9.93
C SER A 67 -30.78 -20.52 -8.71
N GLU A 68 -30.42 -20.01 -7.51
CA GLU A 68 -31.38 -19.64 -6.42
C GLU A 68 -30.79 -18.85 -5.21
N SER A 69 -29.85 -17.89 -5.38
CA SER A 69 -29.23 -17.22 -4.20
C SER A 69 -28.96 -15.71 -4.29
N ALA A 70 -29.66 -14.99 -5.17
CA ALA A 70 -29.40 -13.57 -5.42
C ALA A 70 -29.85 -12.61 -4.29
N GLU A 71 -30.79 -12.99 -3.42
CA GLU A 71 -31.39 -12.06 -2.45
C GLU A 71 -30.64 -11.90 -1.11
N ARG A 72 -29.57 -12.68 -0.85
CA ARG A 72 -28.85 -12.64 0.44
C ARG A 72 -27.57 -11.81 0.46
N ARG A 73 -27.18 -11.16 -0.65
CA ARG A 73 -25.84 -10.56 -0.82
C ARG A 73 -25.69 -9.06 -0.50
N GLU A 74 -26.74 -8.36 -0.10
CA GLU A 74 -26.64 -6.92 0.21
C GLU A 74 -26.06 -6.60 1.60
N ASN A 75 -25.89 -7.59 2.49
CA ASN A 75 -25.57 -7.37 3.90
C ASN A 75 -24.15 -7.78 4.36
N THR A 76 -23.22 -8.09 3.46
CA THR A 76 -21.94 -8.71 3.85
C THR A 76 -20.67 -8.04 3.32
N ALA A 77 -20.74 -6.90 2.64
CA ALA A 77 -19.52 -6.16 2.28
C ALA A 77 -19.01 -5.34 3.48
N CYS A 78 -17.70 -5.38 3.77
CA CYS A 78 -17.06 -4.46 4.70
C CYS A 78 -17.45 -3.02 4.31
N PHE A 79 -17.97 -2.25 5.27
CA PHE A 79 -18.58 -0.93 5.01
C PHE A 79 -17.68 0.01 4.20
N VAL A 80 -16.37 -0.02 4.45
CA VAL A 80 -15.37 0.77 3.70
C VAL A 80 -15.33 0.39 2.22
N HIS A 81 -15.41 -0.90 1.92
CA HIS A 81 -15.39 -1.42 0.55
C HIS A 81 -16.76 -1.30 -0.12
N HIS A 82 -17.85 -1.41 0.64
CA HIS A 82 -19.17 -1.05 0.15
C HIS A 82 -19.23 0.44 -0.28
N LEU A 83 -18.58 1.34 0.48
CA LEU A 83 -18.48 2.75 0.12
C LEU A 83 -17.64 2.96 -1.16
N LEU A 84 -16.53 2.23 -1.31
CA LEU A 84 -15.73 2.19 -2.55
C LEU A 84 -16.56 1.71 -3.75
N GLU A 85 -17.33 0.63 -3.60
CA GLU A 85 -18.19 0.09 -4.67
C GLU A 85 -19.35 1.04 -5.04
N LYS A 86 -19.97 1.70 -4.05
CA LYS A 86 -21.08 2.63 -4.28
C LYS A 86 -20.65 3.86 -5.09
N GLN A 87 -19.46 4.40 -4.84
CA GLN A 87 -18.91 5.49 -5.66
C GLN A 87 -18.63 5.05 -7.11
N ARG A 88 -18.15 3.82 -7.31
CA ARG A 88 -17.94 3.27 -8.67
C ARG A 88 -19.25 3.15 -9.45
N ARG A 89 -20.32 2.64 -8.81
CA ARG A 89 -21.65 2.54 -9.43
C ARG A 89 -22.22 3.92 -9.78
N SER A 90 -22.04 4.91 -8.91
CA SER A 90 -22.47 6.29 -9.18
C SER A 90 -21.72 6.94 -10.34
N ARG A 91 -20.44 6.61 -10.55
CA ARG A 91 -19.65 7.11 -11.69
C ARG A 91 -20.03 6.44 -13.01
N LYS A 92 -20.28 5.12 -13.04
CA LYS A 92 -20.83 4.43 -14.23
C LYS A 92 -22.16 5.03 -14.70
N SER A 93 -23.00 5.49 -13.76
CA SER A 93 -24.24 6.19 -14.10
C SER A 93 -24.03 7.56 -14.76
N ASN A 94 -22.93 8.27 -14.45
CA ASN A 94 -22.64 9.59 -15.03
C ASN A 94 -21.88 9.48 -16.36
N THR A 95 -21.09 8.42 -16.58
CA THR A 95 -20.37 8.20 -17.85
C THR A 95 -21.25 7.67 -18.97
N ASN A 96 -22.41 7.08 -18.66
CA ASN A 96 -23.36 6.61 -19.69
C ASN A 96 -24.19 7.72 -20.36
N SER A 97 -23.86 9.00 -20.13
CA SER A 97 -24.57 10.13 -20.75
C SER A 97 -23.83 10.79 -21.91
N LEU A 98 -22.60 10.37 -22.21
CA LEU A 98 -21.80 10.91 -23.31
C LEU A 98 -20.98 9.78 -23.96
N GLN A 99 -21.28 9.52 -25.24
CA GLN A 99 -20.66 8.54 -26.17
C GLN A 99 -21.33 7.16 -26.26
N ASP A 100 -22.54 7.13 -26.82
CA ASP A 100 -22.93 6.07 -27.77
C ASP A 100 -22.65 6.59 -29.19
N ILE A 101 -22.37 5.67 -30.12
CA ILE A 101 -21.98 5.83 -31.55
C ILE A 101 -20.45 5.67 -31.79
N ASN A 102 -19.93 4.44 -31.70
CA ASN A 102 -19.64 3.61 -32.90
C ASN A 102 -18.93 2.28 -32.57
N GLU A 103 -19.49 1.22 -33.17
CA GLU A 103 -18.91 -0.07 -33.56
C GLU A 103 -18.50 -1.11 -32.49
N ASP A 104 -19.52 -1.89 -32.12
CA ASP A 104 -19.51 -3.36 -32.02
C ASP A 104 -18.17 -4.09 -32.13
N THR A 105 -17.66 -4.56 -30.99
CA THR A 105 -17.14 -5.93 -30.90
C THR A 105 -17.84 -6.65 -29.77
N LYS A 106 -18.48 -7.77 -30.10
CA LYS A 106 -19.26 -8.62 -29.19
C LYS A 106 -18.40 -9.14 -28.02
N ALA A 107 -18.34 -8.39 -26.93
CA ALA A 107 -17.82 -8.86 -25.63
C ALA A 107 -18.67 -8.39 -24.44
N ASP A 108 -19.64 -7.48 -24.62
CA ASP A 108 -20.36 -6.83 -23.51
C ASP A 108 -21.80 -7.32 -23.29
N LYS A 109 -22.04 -8.63 -23.38
CA LYS A 109 -23.26 -9.26 -22.85
C LYS A 109 -22.95 -10.55 -22.09
N ALA A 110 -22.25 -10.44 -20.98
CA ALA A 110 -22.27 -11.44 -19.91
C ALA A 110 -22.60 -10.73 -18.58
N ILE A 111 -23.89 -10.63 -18.29
CA ILE A 111 -24.40 -10.18 -17.01
C ILE A 111 -24.29 -11.33 -16.01
N ALA A 112 -23.45 -11.13 -15.00
CA ALA A 112 -23.61 -11.56 -13.62
C ALA A 112 -24.13 -12.98 -13.36
N THR A 113 -23.24 -13.97 -13.41
CA THR A 113 -23.39 -15.22 -12.66
C THR A 113 -22.05 -15.73 -12.17
N ASN A 114 -21.99 -16.06 -10.87
CA ASN A 114 -20.94 -16.80 -10.14
C ASN A 114 -19.58 -16.10 -9.93
N ASN A 115 -19.12 -16.11 -8.67
CA ASN A 115 -17.76 -15.83 -8.17
C ASN A 115 -16.69 -15.42 -9.21
N GLU A 116 -16.80 -14.23 -9.80
CA GLU A 116 -15.72 -13.78 -10.68
C GLU A 116 -14.47 -13.46 -9.86
N PRO A 117 -13.29 -13.88 -10.34
CA PRO A 117 -12.03 -13.37 -9.80
C PRO A 117 -12.02 -11.87 -10.03
N ALA A 118 -12.12 -11.09 -8.95
CA ALA A 118 -12.15 -9.65 -8.99
C ALA A 118 -11.05 -9.13 -9.94
N THR A 119 -11.42 -8.36 -10.97
CA THR A 119 -10.53 -7.93 -12.07
C THR A 119 -9.19 -7.41 -11.53
N GLN A 120 -8.09 -8.11 -11.81
CA GLN A 120 -6.73 -7.76 -11.35
C GLN A 120 -6.29 -6.42 -11.94
N SER A 121 -5.50 -5.62 -11.21
CA SER A 121 -5.12 -4.27 -11.64
C SER A 121 -4.31 -4.30 -12.95
N ARG A 122 -3.57 -5.38 -13.19
CA ARG A 122 -2.86 -5.63 -14.47
C ARG A 122 -3.75 -5.66 -15.71
N MET A 123 -5.05 -5.93 -15.56
CA MET A 123 -6.00 -5.99 -16.68
C MET A 123 -6.62 -4.61 -17.00
N LEU A 124 -6.36 -3.61 -16.14
CA LEU A 124 -6.87 -2.25 -16.27
C LEU A 124 -5.95 -1.41 -17.16
N THR A 125 -6.53 -0.50 -17.92
CA THR A 125 -5.78 0.53 -18.66
C THR A 125 -5.13 1.53 -17.70
N LYS A 126 -4.09 2.25 -18.16
CA LYS A 126 -3.46 3.35 -17.40
C LYS A 126 -4.47 4.38 -16.90
N ARG A 127 -5.43 4.76 -17.75
CA ARG A 127 -6.54 5.65 -17.36
C ARG A 127 -7.40 5.06 -16.25
N GLN A 128 -7.79 3.79 -16.36
CA GLN A 128 -8.59 3.11 -15.33
C GLN A 128 -7.83 2.95 -14.01
N LEU A 129 -6.51 2.73 -14.04
CA LEU A 129 -5.66 2.70 -12.86
C LEU A 129 -5.54 4.07 -12.20
N ALA A 130 -5.34 5.12 -13.00
CA ALA A 130 -5.33 6.50 -12.50
C ALA A 130 -6.67 6.91 -11.88
N ASP A 131 -7.79 6.58 -12.52
CA ASP A 131 -9.14 6.82 -12.01
C ASP A 131 -9.40 6.05 -10.70
N MET A 132 -8.91 4.81 -10.62
CA MET A 132 -8.99 3.98 -9.43
C MET A 132 -8.18 4.60 -8.28
N ALA A 133 -6.90 4.94 -8.52
CA ALA A 133 -6.02 5.58 -7.55
C ALA A 133 -6.63 6.90 -7.07
N TYR A 134 -7.16 7.72 -7.97
CA TYR A 134 -7.88 8.95 -7.62
C TYR A 134 -9.09 8.67 -6.72
N GLY A 135 -9.93 7.69 -7.05
CA GLY A 135 -11.08 7.30 -6.24
C GLY A 135 -10.71 6.87 -4.83
N VAL A 136 -9.65 6.06 -4.69
CA VAL A 136 -9.12 5.64 -3.39
C VAL A 136 -8.61 6.85 -2.58
N ARG A 137 -7.90 7.79 -3.22
CA ARG A 137 -7.40 9.02 -2.57
C ARG A 137 -8.54 9.92 -2.10
N GLU A 138 -9.55 10.12 -2.94
CA GLU A 138 -10.72 10.93 -2.58
C GLU A 138 -11.45 10.34 -1.37
N LEU A 139 -11.62 9.01 -1.37
CA LEU A 139 -12.25 8.30 -0.27
C LEU A 139 -11.39 8.33 1.01
N SER A 140 -10.06 8.18 0.90
CA SER A 140 -9.13 8.33 2.02
C SER A 140 -9.24 9.70 2.68
N LYS A 141 -9.30 10.77 1.88
CA LYS A 141 -9.45 12.15 2.39
C LYS A 141 -10.78 12.34 3.13
N ARG A 142 -11.88 11.78 2.61
CA ARG A 142 -13.20 11.81 3.26
C ARG A 142 -13.20 11.01 4.56
N LEU A 143 -12.74 9.76 4.54
CA LEU A 143 -12.73 8.88 5.71
C LEU A 143 -11.85 9.39 6.85
N GLY A 144 -10.72 10.04 6.53
CA GLY A 144 -9.85 10.66 7.52
C GLY A 144 -10.48 11.86 8.25
N SER A 145 -11.64 12.35 7.79
CA SER A 145 -12.37 13.48 8.41
C SER A 145 -13.71 13.07 9.04
N VAL A 146 -14.15 11.82 8.84
CA VAL A 146 -15.46 11.33 9.24
C VAL A 146 -15.32 10.24 10.28
N ARG A 147 -16.17 10.28 11.31
CA ARG A 147 -16.31 9.18 12.27
C ARG A 147 -17.22 8.11 11.70
N LEU A 148 -16.68 6.91 11.53
CA LEU A 148 -17.38 5.72 11.09
C LEU A 148 -17.96 4.98 12.29
N ARG A 149 -19.29 4.96 12.40
CA ARG A 149 -20.00 4.10 13.36
C ARG A 149 -20.24 2.74 12.73
N LEU A 150 -19.41 1.76 13.11
CA LEU A 150 -19.49 0.39 12.61
C LEU A 150 -20.44 -0.41 13.50
N LYS A 151 -21.36 -1.17 12.88
CA LYS A 151 -22.18 -2.15 13.61
C LYS A 151 -21.39 -3.45 13.77
N VAL A 152 -20.44 -3.44 14.69
CA VAL A 152 -19.54 -4.58 14.91
C VAL A 152 -20.31 -5.73 15.53
N LYS A 153 -20.30 -6.91 14.89
CA LYS A 153 -20.80 -8.17 15.46
C LYS A 153 -19.69 -9.20 15.53
N THR A 154 -18.85 -9.27 14.50
CA THR A 154 -17.73 -10.19 14.43
C THR A 154 -16.40 -9.46 14.61
N VAL A 155 -15.62 -9.89 15.59
CA VAL A 155 -14.31 -9.33 15.92
C VAL A 155 -13.23 -10.36 15.60
N PHE A 156 -12.28 -9.99 14.75
CA PHE A 156 -11.10 -10.77 14.43
C PHE A 156 -9.94 -10.36 15.33
N LEU A 157 -9.35 -11.30 16.07
CA LEU A 157 -8.17 -11.05 16.89
C LEU A 157 -6.94 -11.67 16.25
N LEU A 158 -5.94 -10.83 16.01
CA LEU A 158 -4.63 -11.23 15.53
C LEU A 158 -3.57 -10.97 16.60
N THR A 159 -2.94 -12.02 17.08
CA THR A 159 -1.84 -11.93 18.03
C THR A 159 -0.54 -12.35 17.36
N LYS A 160 0.58 -11.73 17.73
CA LYS A 160 1.90 -12.15 17.25
C LYS A 160 2.12 -13.64 17.59
N ALA A 161 2.40 -14.45 16.57
CA ALA A 161 2.67 -15.88 16.73
C ALA A 161 3.92 -16.13 17.59
N HIS A 162 3.95 -17.26 18.30
CA HIS A 162 5.04 -17.74 19.17
C HIS A 162 5.42 -16.83 20.34
N ASP A 163 4.67 -15.77 20.57
CA ASP A 163 4.88 -14.89 21.70
C ASP A 163 3.96 -15.30 22.85
N GLU A 164 4.45 -16.20 23.70
CA GLU A 164 3.65 -16.74 24.81
C GLU A 164 3.19 -15.65 25.79
N SER A 165 3.92 -14.53 25.88
CA SER A 165 3.55 -13.40 26.74
C SER A 165 2.22 -12.77 26.30
N LEU A 166 1.90 -12.85 25.01
CA LEU A 166 0.70 -12.26 24.43
C LEU A 166 -0.55 -13.10 24.59
N ILE A 167 -0.41 -14.38 24.91
CA ILE A 167 -1.56 -15.29 25.06
C ILE A 167 -2.43 -14.84 26.25
N GLY A 168 -1.81 -14.40 27.35
CA GLY A 168 -2.53 -13.86 28.51
C GLY A 168 -3.32 -12.59 28.19
N TYR A 169 -2.71 -11.66 27.44
CA TYR A 169 -3.39 -10.45 26.96
C TYR A 169 -4.52 -10.77 25.98
N THR A 170 -4.30 -11.73 25.08
CA THR A 170 -5.34 -12.21 24.16
C THR A 170 -6.52 -12.78 24.93
N ARG A 171 -6.26 -13.60 25.96
CA ARG A 171 -7.28 -14.15 26.85
C ARG A 171 -8.08 -13.05 27.55
N ASP A 172 -7.41 -12.08 28.19
CA ASP A 172 -8.09 -10.99 28.90
C ASP A 172 -9.00 -10.18 27.96
N MET A 173 -8.53 -9.89 26.75
CA MET A 173 -9.31 -9.20 25.74
C MET A 173 -10.53 -10.02 25.27
N VAL A 174 -10.36 -11.33 25.06
CA VAL A 174 -11.45 -12.24 24.68
C VAL A 174 -12.51 -12.32 25.79
N GLU A 175 -12.08 -12.47 27.05
CA GLU A 175 -12.99 -12.49 28.20
C GLU A 175 -13.80 -11.19 28.32
N TRP A 176 -13.14 -10.05 28.08
CA TRP A 176 -13.80 -8.74 28.07
C TRP A 176 -14.80 -8.60 26.91
N LEU A 177 -14.42 -8.96 25.68
CA LEU A 177 -15.29 -8.90 24.51
C LEU A 177 -16.50 -9.82 24.63
N LEU A 178 -16.34 -10.99 25.25
CA LEU A 178 -17.41 -11.97 25.44
C LEU A 178 -18.28 -11.71 26.68
N SER A 179 -17.96 -10.70 27.49
CA SER A 179 -18.72 -10.35 28.70
C SER A 179 -20.18 -9.98 28.40
N LYS A 180 -21.09 -10.35 29.33
CA LYS A 180 -22.51 -9.96 29.33
C LYS A 180 -22.74 -8.46 29.48
N GLU A 181 -21.75 -7.75 30.00
CA GLU A 181 -21.81 -6.29 30.19
C GLU A 181 -21.68 -5.50 28.88
N ARG A 182 -21.52 -6.19 27.75
CA ARG A 182 -21.46 -5.54 26.44
C ARG A 182 -22.85 -5.38 25.85
N ASP A 183 -23.12 -4.21 25.28
CA ASP A 183 -24.42 -3.88 24.64
C ASP A 183 -24.75 -4.80 23.46
N THR A 184 -23.74 -5.40 22.83
CA THR A 184 -23.88 -6.31 21.68
C THR A 184 -23.17 -7.64 21.98
N PRO A 185 -23.82 -8.79 21.71
CA PRO A 185 -23.18 -10.09 21.86
C PRO A 185 -22.20 -10.33 20.71
N TYR A 186 -20.94 -9.93 20.90
CA TYR A 186 -19.89 -10.12 19.89
C TYR A 186 -19.54 -11.59 19.70
N ILE A 187 -19.23 -11.96 18.45
CA ILE A 187 -18.58 -13.21 18.07
C ILE A 187 -17.10 -12.90 17.87
N VAL A 188 -16.24 -13.64 18.55
CA VAL A 188 -14.81 -13.37 18.64
C VAL A 188 -14.04 -14.50 17.99
N TYR A 189 -13.26 -14.18 16.97
CA TYR A 189 -12.42 -15.10 16.23
C TYR A 189 -10.97 -14.97 16.71
N VAL A 190 -10.38 -16.08 17.17
CA VAL A 190 -8.95 -16.18 17.53
C VAL A 190 -8.25 -17.25 16.66
N GLU A 191 -6.92 -17.27 16.63
CA GLU A 191 -6.20 -18.26 15.83
C GLU A 191 -6.50 -19.70 16.32
N ASP A 192 -6.66 -20.65 15.40
CA ASP A 192 -6.94 -22.06 15.70
C ASP A 192 -5.91 -22.72 16.61
N THR A 193 -4.65 -22.28 16.54
CA THR A 193 -3.56 -22.71 17.42
C THR A 193 -3.85 -22.49 18.91
N LEU A 194 -4.75 -21.54 19.24
CA LEU A 194 -5.12 -21.22 20.62
C LEU A 194 -6.20 -22.15 21.19
N GLU A 195 -6.91 -22.92 20.37
CA GLU A 195 -8.01 -23.79 20.82
C GLU A 195 -7.57 -24.78 21.90
N HIS A 196 -6.39 -25.37 21.71
CA HIS A 196 -5.82 -26.40 22.58
C HIS A 196 -4.73 -25.84 23.51
N ASN A 197 -4.51 -24.52 23.51
CA ASN A 197 -3.44 -23.90 24.28
C ASN A 197 -3.81 -23.77 25.76
N HIS A 198 -2.94 -24.28 26.64
CA HIS A 198 -3.17 -24.29 28.09
C HIS A 198 -3.17 -22.91 28.75
N LYS A 199 -2.43 -21.93 28.20
CA LYS A 199 -2.42 -20.56 28.73
C LYS A 199 -3.66 -19.79 28.28
N PHE A 200 -4.13 -20.06 27.07
CA PHE A 200 -5.38 -19.48 26.58
C PHE A 200 -6.59 -20.10 27.28
N ASP A 201 -6.57 -21.42 27.49
CA ASP A 201 -7.59 -22.22 28.18
C ASP A 201 -9.02 -21.80 27.81
N ALA A 202 -9.36 -22.03 26.55
CA ALA A 202 -10.67 -21.72 25.96
C ALA A 202 -11.83 -22.38 26.72
N LYS A 203 -11.60 -23.56 27.30
CA LYS A 203 -12.61 -24.29 28.08
C LYS A 203 -13.05 -23.51 29.30
N SER A 204 -12.10 -22.93 30.05
CA SER A 204 -12.38 -22.04 31.19
C SER A 204 -13.11 -20.77 30.77
N ILE A 205 -12.74 -20.16 29.64
CA ILE A 205 -13.42 -18.96 29.14
C ILE A 205 -14.90 -19.24 28.86
N ILE A 206 -15.21 -20.38 28.23
CA ILE A 206 -16.58 -20.77 27.87
C ILE A 206 -17.37 -21.23 29.11
N SER A 207 -16.78 -22.05 29.99
CA SER A 207 -17.48 -22.60 31.15
C SER A 207 -17.82 -21.54 32.21
N ALA A 208 -17.06 -20.45 32.27
CA ALA A 208 -17.35 -19.32 33.15
C ALA A 208 -18.71 -18.66 32.85
N ASP A 209 -19.20 -18.74 31.61
CA ASP A 209 -20.50 -18.22 31.24
C ASP A 209 -21.08 -18.90 30.00
N ILE A 210 -22.20 -19.62 30.18
CA ILE A 210 -22.99 -20.28 29.13
C ILE A 210 -23.31 -19.34 27.95
N SER A 211 -23.48 -18.04 28.20
CA SER A 211 -23.76 -17.09 27.11
C SER A 211 -22.63 -16.99 26.07
N ARG A 212 -21.41 -17.43 26.40
CA ARG A 212 -20.21 -17.38 25.54
C ARG A 212 -20.14 -18.55 24.57
N GLU A 213 -20.92 -19.61 24.81
CA GLU A 213 -20.96 -20.79 23.96
C GLU A 213 -21.38 -20.42 22.52
N GLY A 214 -20.64 -20.92 21.53
CA GLY A 214 -20.83 -20.59 20.11
C GLY A 214 -20.38 -19.19 19.67
N ARG A 215 -19.94 -18.32 20.60
CA ARG A 215 -19.42 -16.97 20.29
C ARG A 215 -17.90 -16.89 20.22
N LEU A 216 -17.17 -17.79 20.87
CA LEU A 216 -15.74 -17.99 20.63
C LEU A 216 -15.55 -18.91 19.42
N LYS A 217 -14.89 -18.41 18.38
CA LYS A 217 -14.61 -19.14 17.14
C LYS A 217 -13.14 -19.06 16.80
N TYR A 218 -12.72 -19.95 15.89
CA TYR A 218 -11.33 -20.04 15.45
C TYR A 218 -11.20 -19.67 13.98
N TRP A 219 -10.12 -18.98 13.63
CA TRP A 219 -9.75 -18.67 12.26
C TRP A 219 -8.45 -19.37 11.88
N ASN A 220 -8.31 -19.62 10.58
CA ASN A 220 -7.09 -20.08 9.94
C ASN A 220 -6.85 -19.27 8.65
N ASN A 221 -5.73 -19.52 7.97
CA ASN A 221 -5.35 -18.79 6.77
C ASN A 221 -6.41 -18.95 5.65
N GLU A 222 -6.96 -20.16 5.50
CA GLU A 222 -7.95 -20.46 4.47
C GLU A 222 -9.26 -19.68 4.67
N LEU A 223 -9.74 -19.59 5.91
CA LEU A 223 -10.93 -18.80 6.25
C LEU A 223 -10.73 -17.31 5.91
N CYS A 224 -9.55 -16.77 6.20
CA CYS A 224 -9.23 -15.38 5.90
C CYS A 224 -9.17 -15.12 4.39
N ALA A 225 -8.59 -16.05 3.63
CA ALA A 225 -8.46 -15.96 2.18
C ALA A 225 -9.82 -16.09 1.45
N GLN A 226 -10.64 -17.08 1.83
CA GLN A 226 -11.91 -17.38 1.17
C GLN A 226 -13.06 -16.47 1.63
N HIS A 227 -13.09 -16.12 2.92
CA HIS A 227 -14.19 -15.39 3.53
C HIS A 227 -13.74 -14.16 4.34
N PRO A 228 -13.00 -13.21 3.73
CA PRO A 228 -12.50 -12.01 4.42
C PRO A 228 -13.62 -11.10 4.94
N LEU A 229 -14.82 -11.22 4.33
CA LEU A 229 -16.04 -10.48 4.69
C LEU A 229 -16.74 -11.00 5.95
N THR A 230 -16.23 -12.07 6.56
CA THR A 230 -16.75 -12.61 7.82
C THR A 230 -16.53 -11.65 9.00
N PHE A 231 -15.51 -10.79 8.90
CA PHE A 231 -15.03 -9.96 10.01
C PHE A 231 -15.44 -8.50 9.82
N ASP A 232 -16.16 -7.94 10.80
CA ASP A 232 -16.56 -6.53 10.79
C ASP A 232 -15.43 -5.60 11.26
N PHE A 233 -14.61 -6.09 12.19
CA PHE A 233 -13.56 -5.32 12.85
C PHE A 233 -12.39 -6.24 13.24
N ALA A 234 -11.16 -5.77 13.02
CA ALA A 234 -9.96 -6.50 13.40
C ALA A 234 -9.20 -5.78 14.52
N ILE A 235 -8.75 -6.54 15.51
CA ILE A 235 -7.91 -6.08 16.59
C ILE A 235 -6.60 -6.83 16.52
N LYS A 236 -5.49 -6.09 16.55
CA LYS A 236 -4.16 -6.66 16.51
C LYS A 236 -3.41 -6.41 17.82
N LEU A 237 -2.76 -7.45 18.33
CA LEU A 237 -1.86 -7.44 19.48
C LEU A 237 -0.42 -7.76 19.02
N GLY A 238 0.48 -6.78 19.11
CA GLY A 238 1.89 -6.94 18.77
C GLY A 238 2.46 -5.78 17.93
N GLY A 239 3.70 -5.93 17.48
CA GLY A 239 4.42 -4.87 16.73
C GLY A 239 4.01 -4.72 15.26
N ASP A 240 4.75 -3.88 14.52
CA ASP A 240 4.49 -3.60 13.09
C ASP A 240 4.53 -4.87 12.23
N GLY A 241 5.41 -5.81 12.56
CA GLY A 241 5.47 -7.13 11.92
C GLY A 241 4.09 -7.82 11.90
N THR A 242 3.38 -7.88 13.02
CA THR A 242 2.04 -8.49 13.08
C THR A 242 1.01 -7.75 12.20
N LEU A 243 1.18 -6.45 11.94
CA LEU A 243 0.30 -5.73 11.03
C LEU A 243 0.52 -6.13 9.57
N LEU A 244 1.78 -6.33 9.17
CA LEU A 244 2.08 -6.88 7.85
C LEU A 244 1.45 -8.27 7.69
N TYR A 245 1.25 -9.01 8.79
CA TYR A 245 0.57 -10.30 8.73
C TYR A 245 -0.92 -10.14 8.47
N ALA A 246 -1.55 -9.16 9.11
CA ALA A 246 -2.92 -8.81 8.79
C ALA A 246 -3.07 -8.45 7.30
N SER A 247 -2.16 -7.65 6.74
CA SER A 247 -2.18 -7.33 5.30
C SER A 247 -2.05 -8.60 4.45
N TRP A 248 -1.16 -9.51 4.83
CA TRP A 248 -0.95 -10.78 4.14
C TRP A 248 -2.19 -11.68 4.18
N LEU A 249 -2.81 -11.87 5.36
CA LEU A 249 -4.02 -12.67 5.53
C LEU A 249 -5.19 -12.15 4.68
N PHE A 250 -5.24 -10.84 4.44
CA PHE A 250 -6.28 -10.18 3.66
C PHE A 250 -5.75 -9.66 2.33
N GLN A 251 -5.47 -10.55 1.37
CA GLN A 251 -5.08 -10.24 -0.02
C GLN A 251 -6.18 -9.56 -0.87
N ARG A 252 -7.28 -9.13 -0.23
CA ARG A 252 -8.37 -8.37 -0.85
C ARG A 252 -8.88 -7.34 0.14
N ILE A 253 -10.16 -7.43 0.49
CA ILE A 253 -10.85 -6.55 1.42
C ILE A 253 -10.29 -6.75 2.83
N VAL A 254 -9.76 -5.68 3.40
CA VAL A 254 -9.27 -5.66 4.78
C VAL A 254 -10.34 -5.03 5.68
N PRO A 255 -10.74 -5.68 6.79
CA PRO A 255 -11.56 -5.02 7.82
C PRO A 255 -10.77 -3.87 8.48
N PRO A 256 -11.42 -2.85 9.06
CA PRO A 256 -10.73 -1.83 9.83
C PRO A 256 -9.91 -2.46 10.97
N VAL A 257 -8.59 -2.19 10.98
CA VAL A 257 -7.66 -2.78 11.92
C VAL A 257 -7.28 -1.78 13.01
N LEU A 258 -7.55 -2.14 14.27
CA LEU A 258 -7.10 -1.41 15.44
C LEU A 258 -5.89 -2.12 16.06
N SER A 259 -4.79 -1.39 16.23
CA SER A 259 -3.49 -1.98 16.56
C SER A 259 -2.96 -1.56 17.92
N PHE A 260 -2.91 -2.50 18.86
CA PHE A 260 -2.31 -2.31 20.18
C PHE A 260 -0.81 -2.65 20.19
N SER A 261 0.00 -1.77 20.75
CA SER A 261 1.39 -2.02 21.15
C SER A 261 1.45 -2.51 22.60
N LEU A 262 2.31 -3.49 22.86
CA LEU A 262 2.57 -4.04 24.20
C LEU A 262 4.02 -3.77 24.69
N GLY A 263 4.68 -2.78 24.08
CA GLY A 263 6.09 -2.47 24.29
C GLY A 263 6.43 -1.16 23.59
N SER A 264 7.50 -1.13 22.80
CA SER A 264 7.82 0.05 21.97
C SER A 264 6.72 0.31 20.94
N LEU A 265 6.24 1.56 20.84
CA LEU A 265 5.34 1.95 19.78
C LEU A 265 6.03 1.73 18.43
N GLY A 266 5.37 0.98 17.54
CA GLY A 266 5.57 0.84 16.10
C GLY A 266 5.14 2.10 15.32
N PHE A 267 5.55 2.24 14.05
CA PHE A 267 5.05 3.34 13.20
C PHE A 267 3.56 3.14 12.85
N LEU A 268 3.07 1.90 13.01
CA LEU A 268 1.71 1.51 12.67
C LEU A 268 0.87 1.08 13.89
N THR A 269 1.50 0.88 15.04
CA THR A 269 0.80 0.62 16.32
C THR A 269 0.64 1.91 17.11
N LYS A 270 -0.61 2.32 17.29
CA LYS A 270 -0.93 3.64 17.84
C LYS A 270 -1.61 3.59 19.21
N PHE A 271 -2.03 2.42 19.66
CA PHE A 271 -2.80 2.27 20.88
C PHE A 271 -1.98 1.51 21.92
N ASP A 272 -1.93 2.02 23.14
CA ASP A 272 -1.38 1.26 24.26
C ASP A 272 -2.41 0.22 24.74
N TYR A 273 -1.96 -1.01 24.96
CA TYR A 273 -2.80 -2.08 25.49
C TYR A 273 -3.33 -1.73 26.89
N SER A 274 -2.61 -0.96 27.71
CA SER A 274 -3.05 -0.60 29.06
C SER A 274 -4.45 0.02 29.10
N GLY A 275 -4.81 0.79 28.08
CA GLY A 275 -6.11 1.46 27.91
C GLY A 275 -7.07 0.75 26.95
N PHE A 276 -6.92 -0.56 26.68
CA PHE A 276 -7.68 -1.23 25.62
C PHE A 276 -9.20 -1.19 25.86
N ARG A 277 -9.65 -1.31 27.11
CA ARG A 277 -11.08 -1.36 27.46
C ARG A 277 -11.79 -0.05 27.12
N GLU A 278 -11.19 1.07 27.47
CA GLU A 278 -11.71 2.41 27.16
C GLU A 278 -11.67 2.66 25.65
N THR A 279 -10.53 2.33 25.03
CA THR A 279 -10.31 2.49 23.60
C THR A 279 -11.36 1.73 22.78
N LEU A 280 -11.58 0.45 23.07
CA LEU A 280 -12.56 -0.37 22.35
C LEU A 280 -14.00 0.05 22.66
N THR A 281 -14.29 0.45 23.90
CA THR A 281 -15.63 0.96 24.26
C THR A 281 -15.97 2.20 23.44
N SER A 282 -15.07 3.18 23.37
CA SER A 282 -15.29 4.38 22.56
C SER A 282 -15.31 4.06 21.07
N ALA A 283 -14.42 3.19 20.59
CA ALA A 283 -14.39 2.77 19.18
C ALA A 283 -15.72 2.16 18.72
N PHE A 284 -16.32 1.26 19.52
CA PHE A 284 -17.57 0.58 19.16
C PHE A 284 -18.81 1.46 19.38
N LYS A 285 -18.80 2.36 20.38
CA LYS A 285 -19.93 3.24 20.69
C LYS A 285 -19.94 4.53 19.88
N ASP A 286 -18.83 5.25 19.89
CA ASP A 286 -18.72 6.59 19.30
C ASP A 286 -18.33 6.53 17.82
N GLY A 287 -17.71 5.43 17.40
CA GLY A 287 -17.17 5.18 16.08
C GLY A 287 -15.67 5.43 16.00
N VAL A 288 -15.09 5.06 14.85
CA VAL A 288 -13.65 5.13 14.58
C VAL A 288 -13.35 6.07 13.42
N THR A 289 -12.17 6.68 13.42
CA THR A 289 -11.62 7.34 12.22
C THR A 289 -10.66 6.36 11.56
N VAL A 290 -10.73 6.22 10.24
CA VAL A 290 -9.92 5.26 9.48
C VAL A 290 -9.00 6.02 8.54
N SER A 291 -7.71 5.68 8.58
CA SER A 291 -6.70 6.08 7.61
C SER A 291 -6.48 4.93 6.63
N LEU A 292 -6.69 5.21 5.34
CA LEU A 292 -6.38 4.26 4.29
C LEU A 292 -4.92 4.40 3.89
N ARG A 293 -4.18 3.29 3.95
CA ARG A 293 -2.79 3.19 3.51
C ARG A 293 -2.73 2.55 2.14
N LEU A 294 -1.92 3.13 1.26
CA LEU A 294 -1.61 2.54 -0.04
C LEU A 294 -1.02 1.14 0.16
N ARG A 295 -1.47 0.20 -0.67
CA ARG A 295 -0.82 -1.09 -0.91
C ARG A 295 -0.40 -1.17 -2.37
N PHE A 296 0.59 -1.99 -2.67
CA PHE A 296 0.88 -2.39 -4.04
C PHE A 296 0.17 -3.70 -4.38
N GLU A 297 -0.29 -3.81 -5.62
CA GLU A 297 -0.52 -5.09 -6.27
C GLU A 297 0.76 -5.44 -7.05
N GLY A 298 1.48 -6.47 -6.59
CA GLY A 298 2.70 -6.98 -7.21
C GLY A 298 2.41 -8.29 -7.94
N THR A 299 2.61 -8.33 -9.26
CA THR A 299 2.39 -9.55 -10.08
C THR A 299 3.70 -10.05 -10.66
N VAL A 300 4.04 -11.31 -10.40
CA VAL A 300 5.18 -11.98 -11.02
C VAL A 300 4.81 -12.43 -12.42
N MET A 301 5.60 -12.01 -13.41
CA MET A 301 5.44 -12.33 -14.82
C MET A 301 6.60 -13.22 -15.25
N ARG A 302 6.25 -14.37 -15.83
CA ARG A 302 7.19 -15.41 -16.28
C ARG A 302 7.31 -15.39 -17.79
N SER A 303 8.54 -15.36 -18.27
CA SER A 303 8.85 -15.48 -19.70
C SER A 303 8.31 -16.81 -20.23
N GLN A 304 7.58 -16.79 -21.35
CA GLN A 304 6.97 -17.98 -21.97
C GLN A 304 7.85 -18.66 -23.02
N SER A 305 9.08 -18.18 -23.21
CA SER A 305 10.16 -18.77 -24.02
C SER A 305 9.75 -19.38 -25.37
N LYS A 306 9.86 -18.58 -26.43
CA LYS A 306 9.98 -19.06 -27.82
C LYS A 306 10.91 -18.14 -28.64
N GLY A 307 12.21 -18.41 -28.66
CA GLY A 307 13.15 -17.75 -29.61
C GLY A 307 14.60 -17.61 -29.12
N GLN A 308 15.55 -17.46 -30.06
CA GLN A 308 16.95 -17.07 -29.80
C GLN A 308 17.11 -15.54 -29.94
N HIS A 309 17.87 -14.93 -29.02
CA HIS A 309 18.07 -13.49 -28.84
C HIS A 309 16.80 -12.69 -28.56
N ARG A 310 16.56 -12.40 -27.28
CA ARG A 310 15.48 -11.54 -26.81
C ARG A 310 16.05 -10.42 -25.95
N ASP A 311 15.39 -9.27 -26.02
CA ASP A 311 15.66 -8.11 -25.19
C ASP A 311 14.37 -7.74 -24.43
N LEU A 312 14.48 -7.62 -23.11
CA LEU A 312 13.34 -7.29 -22.26
C LEU A 312 12.84 -5.87 -22.55
N VAL A 313 13.72 -4.96 -22.97
CA VAL A 313 13.35 -3.61 -23.40
C VAL A 313 12.46 -3.66 -24.63
N GLU A 314 12.83 -4.43 -25.65
CA GLU A 314 12.02 -4.60 -26.87
C GLU A 314 10.67 -5.28 -26.56
N GLU A 315 10.65 -6.26 -25.66
CA GLU A 315 9.40 -6.95 -25.30
C GLU A 315 8.42 -6.09 -24.51
N LEU A 316 8.93 -5.20 -23.65
CA LEU A 316 8.09 -4.36 -22.78
C LEU A 316 7.75 -3.01 -23.42
N ILE A 317 8.63 -2.47 -24.27
CA ILE A 317 8.51 -1.11 -24.83
C ILE A 317 8.40 -1.10 -26.36
N GLY A 318 8.85 -2.15 -27.06
CA GLY A 318 8.81 -2.22 -28.53
C GLY A 318 7.40 -2.11 -29.13
N GLU A 319 7.35 -1.89 -30.44
CA GLU A 319 6.10 -1.89 -31.21
C GLU A 319 5.50 -3.30 -31.20
N GLU A 320 4.25 -3.45 -30.74
CA GLU A 320 3.61 -4.75 -30.59
C GLU A 320 3.38 -5.41 -31.97
N ALA A 321 3.98 -6.57 -32.21
CA ALA A 321 3.47 -7.48 -33.23
C ALA A 321 2.16 -8.11 -32.70
N GLU A 322 1.08 -8.03 -33.46
CA GLU A 322 -0.21 -8.59 -33.05
C GLU A 322 -0.07 -10.09 -32.69
N ASN A 323 -0.41 -10.44 -31.44
CA ASN A 323 -0.53 -11.80 -30.87
C ASN A 323 0.70 -12.47 -30.24
N ASP A 324 1.78 -11.75 -29.93
CA ASP A 324 2.90 -12.34 -29.16
C ASP A 324 2.78 -12.08 -27.66
N TYR A 325 2.14 -13.00 -26.93
CA TYR A 325 2.16 -13.00 -25.48
C TYR A 325 3.49 -13.56 -25.00
N THR A 326 4.39 -12.66 -24.63
CA THR A 326 5.76 -13.02 -24.26
C THR A 326 5.85 -13.56 -22.82
N HIS A 327 4.87 -13.21 -21.97
CA HIS A 327 4.87 -13.51 -20.55
C HIS A 327 3.51 -13.99 -20.02
N LYS A 328 3.54 -14.81 -18.97
CA LYS A 328 2.36 -15.23 -18.19
C LYS A 328 2.47 -14.85 -16.72
N PRO A 329 1.36 -14.52 -16.04
CA PRO A 329 1.34 -14.30 -14.61
C PRO A 329 1.53 -15.63 -13.86
N ASP A 330 2.32 -15.60 -12.79
CA ASP A 330 2.55 -16.74 -11.89
C ASP A 330 1.85 -16.54 -10.53
N GLY A 331 1.72 -15.28 -10.10
CA GLY A 331 1.00 -14.93 -8.88
C GLY A 331 0.92 -13.42 -8.69
N SER A 332 -0.14 -12.97 -8.00
CA SER A 332 -0.36 -11.58 -7.62
C SER A 332 -0.51 -11.47 -6.11
N TYR A 333 0.13 -10.48 -5.51
CA TYR A 333 0.17 -10.25 -4.07
C TYR A 333 -0.21 -8.81 -3.76
N GLU A 334 -0.76 -8.59 -2.55
CA GLU A 334 -1.06 -7.30 -1.96
C GLU A 334 -0.04 -6.97 -0.87
N ILE A 335 0.71 -5.88 -1.06
CA ILE A 335 1.91 -5.54 -0.30
C ILE A 335 1.72 -4.19 0.40
N LEU A 336 2.00 -4.11 1.70
CA LEU A 336 1.80 -2.87 2.46
C LEU A 336 3.03 -1.97 2.48
N ASN A 337 4.23 -2.53 2.62
CA ASN A 337 5.48 -1.80 2.73
C ASN A 337 6.22 -1.76 1.39
N ASP A 338 6.80 -2.87 0.97
CA ASP A 338 7.79 -2.87 -0.10
C ASP A 338 7.88 -4.21 -0.86
N ILE A 339 8.27 -4.07 -2.12
CA ILE A 339 8.69 -5.17 -2.99
C ILE A 339 10.18 -5.00 -3.21
N VAL A 340 10.95 -6.03 -2.90
CA VAL A 340 12.41 -6.02 -3.02
C VAL A 340 12.81 -7.03 -4.07
N VAL A 341 13.59 -6.62 -5.07
CA VAL A 341 14.25 -7.54 -6.00
C VAL A 341 15.74 -7.48 -5.71
N ASP A 342 16.31 -8.57 -5.21
CA ASP A 342 17.72 -8.64 -4.81
C ASP A 342 18.46 -9.82 -5.46
N ARG A 343 19.79 -9.83 -5.38
CA ARG A 343 20.65 -10.88 -5.95
C ARG A 343 20.49 -12.26 -5.30
N GLY A 344 19.75 -12.37 -4.21
CA GLY A 344 19.57 -13.58 -3.42
C GLY A 344 20.89 -14.14 -2.88
N PRO A 345 21.11 -15.47 -2.97
CA PRO A 345 22.33 -16.10 -2.47
C PRO A 345 23.55 -15.85 -3.37
N ASN A 346 23.36 -15.28 -4.57
CA ASN A 346 24.43 -15.13 -5.55
C ASN A 346 25.49 -14.14 -5.05
N PRO A 347 26.80 -14.46 -5.14
CA PRO A 347 27.87 -13.57 -4.66
C PRO A 347 28.13 -12.39 -5.60
N THR A 348 27.65 -12.46 -6.85
CA THR A 348 27.77 -11.40 -7.85
C THR A 348 26.61 -10.41 -7.74
N MET A 349 26.84 -9.16 -8.13
CA MET A 349 25.78 -8.15 -8.20
C MET A 349 24.68 -8.56 -9.18
N SER A 350 23.45 -8.20 -8.86
CA SER A 350 22.30 -8.37 -9.76
C SER A 350 22.32 -7.30 -10.87
N SER A 351 21.80 -7.65 -12.04
CA SER A 351 21.43 -6.71 -13.09
C SER A 351 19.91 -6.66 -13.13
N ILE A 352 19.34 -5.48 -12.92
CA ILE A 352 17.89 -5.30 -12.80
C ILE A 352 17.46 -4.12 -13.67
N GLU A 353 16.50 -4.34 -14.55
CA GLU A 353 15.93 -3.29 -15.40
C GLU A 353 14.65 -2.74 -14.78
N ILE A 354 14.53 -1.42 -14.74
CA ILE A 354 13.37 -0.72 -14.21
C ILE A 354 12.69 0.01 -15.34
N PHE A 355 11.40 -0.27 -15.49
CA PHE A 355 10.52 0.35 -16.46
C PHE A 355 9.39 1.07 -15.73
N GLY A 356 8.97 2.22 -16.22
CA GLY A 356 7.78 2.90 -15.74
C GLY A 356 6.86 3.22 -16.91
N ASP A 357 5.62 2.76 -16.81
CA ASP A 357 4.65 2.81 -17.91
C ASP A 357 5.26 2.22 -19.20
N ASP A 358 5.54 3.04 -20.21
CA ASP A 358 6.06 2.60 -21.50
C ASP A 358 7.52 3.07 -21.73
N GLU A 359 8.24 3.38 -20.66
CA GLU A 359 9.60 3.90 -20.71
C GLU A 359 10.58 3.05 -19.89
N HIS A 360 11.79 2.84 -20.44
CA HIS A 360 12.90 2.26 -19.70
C HIS A 360 13.52 3.39 -18.89
N PHE A 361 13.50 3.24 -17.57
CA PHE A 361 14.05 4.26 -16.68
C PHE A 361 15.56 4.09 -16.57
N THR A 362 16.01 2.90 -16.19
CA THR A 362 17.44 2.59 -16.07
C THR A 362 17.63 1.10 -15.80
N THR A 363 18.84 0.63 -16.09
CA THR A 363 19.34 -0.66 -15.62
C THR A 363 20.22 -0.42 -14.38
N VAL A 364 19.98 -1.18 -13.32
CA VAL A 364 20.62 -1.06 -12.01
C VAL A 364 21.53 -2.26 -11.80
N GLN A 365 22.82 -1.99 -11.57
CA GLN A 365 23.78 -2.98 -11.08
C GLN A 365 24.01 -2.75 -9.58
N ALA A 366 23.47 -3.63 -8.75
CA ALA A 366 23.38 -3.45 -7.31
C ALA A 366 23.19 -4.79 -6.58
N ASP A 367 23.18 -4.75 -5.24
CA ASP A 367 22.68 -5.87 -4.44
C ASP A 367 21.18 -6.09 -4.70
N GLY A 368 20.45 -5.03 -5.05
CA GLY A 368 19.04 -5.09 -5.45
C GLY A 368 18.38 -3.73 -5.60
N VAL A 369 17.05 -3.73 -5.72
CA VAL A 369 16.19 -2.55 -5.70
C VAL A 369 15.00 -2.77 -4.76
N CYS A 370 14.66 -1.74 -4.00
CA CYS A 370 13.50 -1.69 -3.13
C CYS A 370 12.48 -0.70 -3.70
N VAL A 371 11.26 -1.18 -3.94
CA VAL A 371 10.11 -0.36 -4.35
C VAL A 371 9.12 -0.31 -3.20
N ALA A 372 8.97 0.85 -2.57
CA ALA A 372 8.23 1.01 -1.32
C ALA A 372 7.03 1.96 -1.43
N THR A 373 5.98 1.64 -0.69
CA THR A 373 4.87 2.54 -0.44
C THR A 373 5.31 3.65 0.55
N PRO A 374 4.51 4.72 0.72
CA PRO A 374 4.76 5.72 1.75
C PRO A 374 4.78 5.11 3.16
N THR A 375 4.02 4.03 3.40
CA THR A 375 4.05 3.30 4.68
C THR A 375 5.34 2.50 4.83
N GLY A 376 5.83 1.88 3.77
CA GLY A 376 7.12 1.20 3.72
C GLY A 376 8.34 2.13 3.79
N SER A 377 8.14 3.45 3.65
CA SER A 377 9.24 4.43 3.68
C SER A 377 10.08 4.38 4.96
N THR A 378 9.48 3.98 6.09
CA THR A 378 10.11 3.80 7.40
C THR A 378 10.68 2.40 7.65
N ALA A 379 10.51 1.47 6.70
CA ALA A 379 10.91 0.07 6.81
C ALA A 379 12.26 -0.16 6.09
N TYR A 380 12.34 -1.16 5.20
CA TYR A 380 13.59 -1.51 4.53
C TYR A 380 14.10 -0.40 3.62
N ASN A 381 13.19 0.37 3.00
CA ASN A 381 13.52 1.57 2.23
C ASN A 381 14.38 2.57 3.02
N LEU A 382 14.07 2.83 4.30
CA LEU A 382 14.86 3.75 5.13
C LEU A 382 16.29 3.22 5.33
N ALA A 383 16.41 1.91 5.59
CA ALA A 383 17.70 1.26 5.79
C ALA A 383 18.56 1.27 4.51
N ALA A 384 17.93 1.17 3.34
CA ALA A 384 18.59 1.28 2.04
C ALA A 384 18.98 2.72 1.64
N GLY A 385 18.68 3.72 2.48
CA GLY A 385 18.99 5.14 2.21
C GLY A 385 17.90 5.91 1.46
N GLY A 386 16.69 5.36 1.37
CA GLY A 386 15.51 6.02 0.82
C GLY A 386 14.94 7.10 1.74
N SER A 387 14.12 7.99 1.19
CA SER A 387 13.51 9.09 1.95
C SER A 387 12.33 8.63 2.81
N LEU A 388 12.13 9.29 3.96
CA LEU A 388 10.89 9.19 4.74
C LEU A 388 9.75 9.89 4.00
N CYS A 389 8.58 9.26 3.97
CA CYS A 389 7.40 9.78 3.30
C CYS A 389 6.19 9.76 4.23
N HIS A 390 5.37 10.82 4.18
CA HIS A 390 4.12 10.85 4.93
C HIS A 390 3.13 9.84 4.34
N PRO A 391 2.40 9.04 5.14
CA PRO A 391 1.54 7.96 4.64
C PRO A 391 0.39 8.39 3.73
N GLU A 392 0.01 9.66 3.75
CA GLU A 392 -1.04 10.23 2.88
C GLU A 392 -0.52 10.70 1.51
N ASN A 393 0.80 10.72 1.29
CA ASN A 393 1.37 11.13 0.02
C ASN A 393 1.16 10.03 -1.03
N PRO A 394 0.58 10.34 -2.20
CA PRO A 394 0.27 9.34 -3.22
C PRO A 394 1.48 9.07 -4.12
N VAL A 395 2.51 8.43 -3.57
CA VAL A 395 3.80 8.23 -4.25
C VAL A 395 4.32 6.80 -4.10
N ILE A 396 5.19 6.42 -5.03
CA ILE A 396 6.02 5.21 -5.01
C ILE A 396 7.47 5.65 -4.76
N LEU A 397 8.17 4.97 -3.88
CA LEU A 397 9.59 5.21 -3.60
C LEU A 397 10.41 4.10 -4.26
N VAL A 398 11.47 4.45 -4.99
CA VAL A 398 12.39 3.49 -5.62
C VAL A 398 13.80 3.77 -5.11
N THR A 399 14.39 2.80 -4.44
CA THR A 399 15.71 2.93 -3.78
C THR A 399 16.56 1.73 -4.15
N ALA A 400 17.74 1.95 -4.75
CA ALA A 400 18.69 0.86 -5.00
C ALA A 400 19.44 0.47 -3.73
N ILE A 401 19.76 -0.81 -3.60
CA ILE A 401 20.45 -1.39 -2.44
C ILE A 401 21.92 -1.57 -2.82
N CYS A 402 22.81 -0.78 -2.20
CA CYS A 402 24.26 -0.85 -2.48
C CYS A 402 24.60 -0.78 -3.98
N ALA A 403 24.04 0.21 -4.69
CA ALA A 403 24.27 0.36 -6.13
C ALA A 403 25.75 0.63 -6.45
N HIS A 404 26.27 -0.08 -7.45
CA HIS A 404 27.62 0.15 -7.97
C HIS A 404 27.68 1.36 -8.90
N THR A 405 26.51 1.82 -9.38
CA THR A 405 26.39 3.04 -10.19
C THR A 405 26.38 4.26 -9.27
N LEU A 406 27.40 5.11 -9.35
CA LEU A 406 27.57 6.31 -8.51
C LEU A 406 26.44 7.35 -8.64
N ASN A 407 25.66 7.28 -9.72
CA ASN A 407 24.63 8.26 -10.04
C ASN A 407 23.21 7.83 -9.62
N PHE A 408 23.00 6.59 -9.16
CA PHE A 408 21.67 6.16 -8.75
C PHE A 408 21.30 6.82 -7.42
N ARG A 409 20.26 7.65 -7.43
CA ARG A 409 19.69 8.28 -6.24
C ARG A 409 18.27 7.75 -6.02
N PRO A 410 17.75 7.73 -4.78
CA PRO A 410 16.35 7.39 -4.53
C PRO A 410 15.41 8.25 -5.36
N ILE A 411 14.42 7.62 -5.99
CA ILE A 411 13.45 8.26 -6.90
C ILE A 411 12.07 8.21 -6.24
N ILE A 412 11.29 9.29 -6.39
CA ILE A 412 9.90 9.36 -5.96
C ILE A 412 9.03 9.52 -7.20
N LEU A 413 8.09 8.60 -7.40
CA LEU A 413 7.20 8.55 -8.56
C LEU A 413 5.73 8.69 -8.13
N PRO A 414 4.82 9.14 -9.00
CA PRO A 414 3.39 9.12 -8.71
C PRO A 414 2.85 7.69 -8.52
N ASP A 415 1.85 7.52 -7.66
CA ASP A 415 1.14 6.24 -7.44
C ASP A 415 0.33 5.72 -8.65
N THR A 416 0.23 6.53 -9.72
CA THR A 416 -0.45 6.18 -10.96
C THR A 416 0.45 5.46 -11.97
N VAL A 417 1.77 5.44 -11.76
CA VAL A 417 2.73 4.77 -12.65
C VAL A 417 2.68 3.26 -12.41
N VAL A 418 2.70 2.49 -13.50
CA VAL A 418 2.91 1.04 -13.43
C VAL A 418 4.40 0.77 -13.59
N LEU A 419 5.04 0.30 -12.53
CA LEU A 419 6.45 -0.07 -12.57
C LEU A 419 6.61 -1.53 -12.98
N ARG A 420 7.63 -1.83 -13.78
CA ARG A 420 8.09 -3.20 -14.01
C ARG A 420 9.55 -3.29 -13.61
N VAL A 421 9.88 -4.30 -12.82
CA VAL A 421 11.24 -4.55 -12.33
C VAL A 421 11.63 -5.95 -12.80
N GLY A 422 12.53 -6.02 -13.77
CA GLY A 422 12.86 -7.25 -14.49
C GLY A 422 14.33 -7.64 -14.44
N VAL A 423 14.59 -8.92 -14.67
CA VAL A 423 15.94 -9.45 -14.85
C VAL A 423 16.20 -9.53 -16.35
N PRO A 424 17.21 -8.83 -16.90
CA PRO A 424 17.46 -8.84 -18.33
C PRO A 424 17.94 -10.23 -18.80
N TYR A 425 17.73 -10.56 -20.08
CA TYR A 425 18.11 -11.87 -20.63
C TYR A 425 19.61 -12.14 -20.63
N ASP A 426 20.45 -11.10 -20.65
CA ASP A 426 21.90 -11.19 -20.58
C ASP A 426 22.45 -11.20 -19.14
N ALA A 427 21.57 -11.17 -18.13
CA ALA A 427 21.94 -11.28 -16.74
C ALA A 427 22.68 -12.60 -16.46
N ARG A 428 23.81 -12.49 -15.75
CA ARG A 428 24.65 -13.66 -15.41
C ARG A 428 24.01 -14.59 -14.38
N THR A 429 23.11 -14.05 -13.57
CA THR A 429 22.47 -14.75 -12.45
C THR A 429 21.01 -14.34 -12.33
N SER A 430 20.19 -15.24 -11.79
CA SER A 430 18.83 -14.93 -11.36
C SER A 430 18.82 -13.88 -10.23
N SER A 431 17.65 -13.27 -10.03
CA SER A 431 17.36 -12.40 -8.88
C SER A 431 16.20 -12.99 -8.08
N TRP A 432 15.88 -12.39 -6.93
CA TRP A 432 14.87 -12.90 -6.00
C TRP A 432 13.95 -11.76 -5.59
N ALA A 433 12.64 -11.96 -5.78
CA ALA A 433 11.60 -11.03 -5.38
C ALA A 433 11.06 -11.37 -3.99
N SER A 434 11.03 -10.40 -3.07
CA SER A 434 10.38 -10.47 -1.77
C SER A 434 9.24 -9.47 -1.69
N PHE A 435 8.17 -9.86 -1.00
CA PHE A 435 6.96 -9.06 -0.79
C PHE A 435 6.76 -8.87 0.72
N ASP A 436 6.86 -7.63 1.22
CA ASP A 436 6.80 -7.28 2.66
C ASP A 436 7.86 -7.98 3.56
N GLY A 437 8.94 -8.50 2.99
CA GLY A 437 10.05 -9.11 3.73
C GLY A 437 9.68 -10.34 4.56
N ARG A 438 8.62 -11.06 4.16
CA ARG A 438 8.01 -12.12 4.97
C ARG A 438 8.36 -13.53 4.54
N GLU A 439 8.49 -14.39 5.56
CA GLU A 439 8.43 -15.85 5.46
C GLU A 439 6.93 -16.26 5.33
N ARG A 440 6.51 -17.01 4.31
CA ARG A 440 5.15 -17.54 4.22
C ARG A 440 5.03 -18.57 5.31
N TYR A 441 4.15 -18.28 6.26
CA TYR A 441 3.75 -19.22 7.28
C TYR A 441 2.75 -20.24 6.71
N ASP A 442 3.08 -20.88 5.59
CA ASP A 442 2.28 -21.97 5.05
C ASP A 442 2.87 -23.31 5.49
N ARG A 443 2.23 -23.93 6.48
CA ARG A 443 2.60 -25.25 6.99
C ARG A 443 2.40 -26.37 5.95
N ASN A 444 1.69 -26.10 4.84
CA ASN A 444 1.30 -27.11 3.86
C ASN A 444 1.89 -26.89 2.46
N LEU A 445 2.63 -25.79 2.21
CA LEU A 445 3.29 -25.53 0.91
C LEU A 445 4.81 -25.75 0.92
N THR A 446 5.32 -26.58 1.84
CA THR A 446 6.64 -27.20 1.66
C THR A 446 6.53 -28.25 0.56
N THR A 447 6.50 -27.81 -0.70
CA THR A 447 6.77 -28.73 -1.82
C THR A 447 8.24 -29.11 -1.71
N ILE A 448 8.52 -30.23 -1.05
CA ILE A 448 9.83 -30.87 -1.09
C ILE A 448 10.03 -31.32 -2.54
N THR A 449 10.77 -30.54 -3.33
CA THR A 449 11.34 -31.06 -4.58
C THR A 449 12.38 -32.11 -4.21
N LEU A 450 12.54 -33.14 -5.06
CA LEU A 450 13.43 -34.29 -4.84
C LEU A 450 14.91 -33.90 -4.63
N GLU A 451 15.28 -32.62 -4.76
CA GLU A 451 16.63 -32.08 -4.63
C GLU A 451 16.89 -31.32 -3.31
N GLY A 452 15.94 -31.30 -2.36
CA GLY A 452 16.20 -30.76 -1.01
C GLY A 452 16.31 -29.23 -0.94
N THR A 453 15.74 -28.50 -1.89
CA THR A 453 15.66 -27.04 -1.83
C THR A 453 14.57 -26.63 -0.83
N LEU A 454 14.96 -25.97 0.26
CA LEU A 454 14.00 -25.25 1.11
C LEU A 454 13.29 -24.21 0.26
N THR A 455 11.96 -24.31 0.13
CA THR A 455 11.11 -23.28 -0.46
C THR A 455 11.33 -21.98 0.33
N THR A 456 12.15 -21.08 -0.23
CA THR A 456 12.39 -19.77 0.36
C THR A 456 11.23 -18.87 -0.09
N ASP A 457 10.68 -18.05 0.78
CA ASP A 457 9.47 -17.22 0.52
C ASP A 457 9.66 -16.07 -0.46
N ARG A 458 10.86 -16.01 -1.00
CA ARG A 458 11.25 -15.16 -2.09
C ARG A 458 11.04 -15.92 -3.38
N ILE A 459 10.50 -15.24 -4.37
CA ILE A 459 10.26 -15.82 -5.68
C ILE A 459 11.50 -15.57 -6.52
N GLU A 460 12.20 -16.63 -6.91
CA GLU A 460 13.30 -16.52 -7.87
C GLU A 460 12.76 -15.99 -9.21
N LEU A 461 13.43 -15.00 -9.77
CA LEU A 461 13.20 -14.41 -11.08
C LEU A 461 14.34 -14.82 -12.00
N CYS A 462 14.02 -15.63 -13.02
CA CYS A 462 14.96 -16.01 -14.06
C CYS A 462 15.20 -14.85 -15.03
N PRO A 463 16.29 -14.87 -15.81
CA PRO A 463 16.45 -13.94 -16.93
C PRO A 463 15.22 -13.91 -17.85
N GLY A 464 14.69 -12.71 -18.10
CA GLY A 464 13.43 -12.46 -18.78
C GLY A 464 12.23 -12.25 -17.85
N ASP A 465 12.24 -12.80 -16.63
CA ASP A 465 11.13 -12.60 -15.69
C ASP A 465 11.12 -11.20 -15.10
N TYR A 466 9.93 -10.70 -14.75
CA TYR A 466 9.78 -9.40 -14.10
C TYR A 466 8.60 -9.35 -13.13
N VAL A 467 8.61 -8.35 -12.25
CA VAL A 467 7.50 -8.03 -11.35
C VAL A 467 6.83 -6.75 -11.83
N THR A 468 5.52 -6.82 -12.09
CA THR A 468 4.68 -5.64 -12.32
C THR A 468 4.17 -5.12 -10.99
N ILE A 469 4.32 -3.82 -10.75
CA ILE A 469 3.98 -3.14 -9.49
C ILE A 469 3.03 -1.99 -9.81
N SER A 470 1.88 -1.97 -9.17
CA SER A 470 0.89 -0.88 -9.33
C SER A 470 0.19 -0.59 -8.01
N ALA A 471 -0.42 0.59 -7.87
CA ALA A 471 -1.27 0.89 -6.74
C ALA A 471 -2.44 -0.11 -6.66
N SER A 472 -2.63 -0.69 -5.48
CA SER A 472 -3.73 -1.60 -5.22
C SER A 472 -5.06 -0.87 -5.08
N ARG A 473 -6.12 -1.49 -5.58
CA ARG A 473 -7.50 -1.08 -5.31
C ARG A 473 -7.98 -1.37 -3.89
N TYR A 474 -7.23 -2.17 -3.14
CA TYR A 474 -7.57 -2.59 -1.79
C TYR A 474 -6.61 -1.94 -0.79
N PRO A 475 -6.85 -0.69 -0.39
CA PRO A 475 -6.01 -0.03 0.61
C PRO A 475 -6.17 -0.70 1.98
N PHE A 476 -5.12 -0.60 2.80
CA PHE A 476 -5.15 -1.12 4.16
C PHE A 476 -5.82 -0.10 5.09
N ALA A 477 -6.91 -0.51 5.74
CA ALA A 477 -7.71 0.35 6.62
C ALA A 477 -7.20 0.32 8.07
N ASN A 478 -6.42 1.33 8.47
CA ASN A 478 -5.90 1.45 9.82
C ASN A 478 -6.76 2.38 10.68
N VAL A 479 -7.16 1.95 11.87
CA VAL A 479 -7.91 2.79 12.82
C VAL A 479 -6.96 3.78 13.48
N MET A 480 -7.39 5.05 13.54
CA MET A 480 -6.62 6.14 14.14
C MET A 480 -7.08 6.46 15.55
N GLN A 481 -6.15 6.95 16.38
CA GLN A 481 -6.49 7.52 17.67
C GLN A 481 -7.28 8.83 17.48
N GLN A 482 -8.17 9.13 18.43
CA GLN A 482 -9.03 10.31 18.33
C GLN A 482 -8.22 11.62 18.39
N GLY A 483 -8.46 12.51 17.42
CA GLY A 483 -8.00 13.91 17.48
C GLY A 483 -6.58 14.22 17.00
N ARG A 484 -5.76 13.24 16.57
CA ARG A 484 -4.32 13.43 16.31
C ARG A 484 -3.85 13.10 14.88
N ARG A 485 -4.55 13.59 13.86
CA ARG A 485 -4.27 13.16 12.46
C ARG A 485 -2.83 13.42 11.97
N ASN A 486 -2.31 14.63 12.17
CA ASN A 486 -0.97 15.02 11.70
C ASN A 486 0.11 14.86 12.78
N GLU A 487 -0.27 15.03 14.05
CA GLU A 487 0.67 14.90 15.17
C GLU A 487 1.19 13.48 15.29
N ASP A 488 0.37 12.47 14.99
CA ASP A 488 0.76 11.06 15.13
C ASP A 488 2.03 10.70 14.35
N TRP A 489 2.16 11.11 13.08
CA TRP A 489 3.30 10.71 12.26
C TRP A 489 4.58 11.44 12.67
N VAL A 490 4.51 12.75 12.90
CA VAL A 490 5.66 13.54 13.35
C VAL A 490 6.12 13.10 14.74
N SER A 491 5.19 12.87 15.68
CA SER A 491 5.49 12.35 17.01
C SER A 491 6.09 10.95 16.93
N SER A 492 5.55 10.06 16.08
CA SER A 492 6.14 8.72 15.87
C SER A 492 7.58 8.80 15.37
N ILE A 493 7.88 9.70 14.42
CA ILE A 493 9.24 9.93 13.94
C ILE A 493 10.15 10.49 15.04
N SER A 494 9.65 11.47 15.80
CA SER A 494 10.40 12.08 16.90
C SER A 494 10.76 11.06 17.98
N GLU A 495 9.81 10.22 18.39
CA GLU A 495 10.01 9.20 19.41
C GLU A 495 10.96 8.07 18.94
N LYS A 496 10.87 7.66 17.67
CA LYS A 496 11.61 6.49 17.17
C LYS A 496 12.97 6.80 16.62
N LEU A 497 13.09 7.92 15.91
CA LEU A 497 14.34 8.33 15.27
C LEU A 497 15.06 9.40 16.08
N ASN A 498 14.55 9.74 17.27
CA ASN A 498 15.01 10.86 18.09
C ASN A 498 15.08 12.17 17.27
N TRP A 499 14.16 12.32 16.33
CA TRP A 499 14.08 13.49 15.46
C TRP A 499 13.72 14.72 16.31
N ASN A 500 14.48 15.81 16.18
CA ASN A 500 14.40 17.02 17.01
C ASN A 500 14.87 16.87 18.49
N SER A 501 15.57 15.80 18.86
CA SER A 501 16.16 15.66 20.22
C SER A 501 17.36 16.58 20.50
N ARG A 502 17.76 17.44 19.54
CA ARG A 502 18.93 18.30 19.68
C ARG A 502 18.67 19.38 20.73
N GLN A 503 19.60 19.53 21.68
CA GLN A 503 19.60 20.68 22.59
C GLN A 503 19.61 21.97 21.75
N LYS A 504 18.71 22.92 22.07
CA LYS A 504 18.75 24.26 21.46
C LYS A 504 20.16 24.81 21.62
N GLN A 505 20.77 25.22 20.52
CA GLN A 505 22.06 25.88 20.55
C GLN A 505 21.89 27.18 21.35
N LYS A 506 22.49 27.23 22.54
CA LYS A 506 22.47 28.42 23.40
C LYS A 506 23.05 29.60 22.61
N SER A 507 22.43 30.76 22.75
CA SER A 507 22.99 31.98 22.19
C SER A 507 24.27 32.36 22.95
N PHE A 508 25.21 33.07 22.32
CA PHE A 508 26.50 33.43 22.94
C PHE A 508 26.33 34.18 24.29
N GLN A 509 25.22 34.91 24.47
CA GLN A 509 24.90 35.62 25.72
C GLN A 509 24.56 34.70 26.91
N GLU A 510 24.02 33.50 26.63
CA GLU A 510 23.72 32.52 27.69
C GLU A 510 24.98 31.78 28.15
N TRP A 511 26.06 31.83 27.37
CA TRP A 511 27.32 31.15 27.69
C TRP A 511 28.18 31.96 28.67
N SER A 512 28.11 33.29 28.61
CA SER A 512 28.80 34.18 29.56
C SER A 512 28.22 34.11 30.98
N ASN A 513 26.90 33.96 31.12
CA ASN A 513 26.26 33.89 32.43
C ASN A 513 26.51 32.56 33.17
N ASP A 514 26.76 31.47 32.45
CA ASP A 514 27.09 30.17 33.05
C ASP A 514 28.53 30.13 33.59
N HIS A 515 29.44 31.00 33.11
CA HIS A 515 30.81 31.07 33.60
C HIS A 515 30.99 31.95 34.84
N ASP A 516 30.17 32.98 35.03
CA ASP A 516 30.23 33.87 36.21
C ASP A 516 29.56 33.29 37.46
N SER A 517 28.85 32.16 37.35
CA SER A 517 28.22 31.46 38.48
C SER A 517 29.06 30.33 39.08
N LYS A 518 30.25 30.06 38.53
CA LYS A 518 31.17 29.00 38.97
C LYS A 518 32.53 29.50 39.46
N SER A 519 32.70 30.80 39.68
CA SER A 519 33.89 31.40 40.29
C SER A 519 33.68 31.74 41.75
#